data_AF-A0A7X0Y0K7-F1
#
_entry.id   AF-A0A7X0Y0K7-F1
#
_cell.length_a   1.000
_cell.length_b   1.000
_cell.length_c   1.000
_cell.angle_alpha   90.00
_cell.angle_beta   90.00
_cell.angle_gamma   90.00
#
_symmetry.space_group_name_H-M   'P 1'
#
loop_
_entity.id
_entity.type
_entity.pdbx_description
1 polymer ?
#
loop_
_entity_poly.entity_id
_entity_poly.type
_entity_poly.pdbx_seq_one_letter_code
_entity_poly.pdbx_strand_id
1 'polypeptide(L)'
;MDSQQRLEDNYLRDKKRLAEKEERLYQQKNKGMQALDAIAEASHYYLKDFAPDTMDIRRGMHQLEEIKEELAVQHRKEQQRLDYEMEELTLDYRKQQRTSSEQEASL
;
A
#
# COMPACT_ATOMS: atom_id res chain seq x y z
N MET A 1 -35.71 2.06 0.87
CA MET A 1 -34.48 1.50 0.25
C MET A 1 -34.46 0.04 0.57
N ASP A 2 -34.36 -0.79 -0.47
CA ASP A 2 -34.34 -2.23 -0.36
C ASP A 2 -33.13 -2.70 0.47
N SER A 3 -33.29 -3.77 1.25
CA SER A 3 -32.23 -4.31 2.12
C SER A 3 -31.01 -4.74 1.28
N GLN A 4 -31.27 -5.33 0.12
CA GLN A 4 -30.24 -5.74 -0.84
C GLN A 4 -29.48 -4.56 -1.42
N GLN A 5 -30.19 -3.48 -1.75
CA GLN A 5 -29.56 -2.28 -2.32
C GLN A 5 -28.63 -1.59 -1.31
N ARG A 6 -29.01 -1.57 -0.03
CA ARG A 6 -28.13 -1.06 1.04
C ARG A 6 -26.88 -1.93 1.23
N LEU A 7 -27.02 -3.25 1.12
CA LEU A 7 -25.91 -4.19 1.21
C LEU A 7 -24.89 -3.95 0.07
N GLU A 8 -25.39 -3.79 -1.16
CA GLU A 8 -24.57 -3.48 -2.32
C GLU A 8 -23.88 -2.12 -2.21
N ASP A 9 -24.62 -1.07 -1.82
CA ASP A 9 -24.06 0.28 -1.64
C ASP A 9 -22.90 0.30 -0.62
N ASN A 10 -23.05 -0.44 0.49
CA ASN A 10 -22.01 -0.56 1.51
C ASN A 10 -20.78 -1.31 0.98
N TYR A 11 -20.99 -2.43 0.29
CA TYR A 11 -19.90 -3.19 -0.32
C TYR A 11 -19.10 -2.35 -1.32
N LEU A 12 -19.80 -1.63 -2.23
CA LEU A 12 -19.15 -0.78 -3.22
C LEU A 12 -18.38 0.37 -2.59
N ARG A 13 -18.92 0.97 -1.52
CA ARG A 13 -18.25 2.03 -0.77
C ARG A 13 -16.97 1.52 -0.11
N ASP A 14 -17.03 0.39 0.58
CA ASP A 14 -15.88 -0.16 1.27
C ASP A 14 -14.81 -0.67 0.30
N LYS A 15 -15.22 -1.28 -0.82
CA LYS A 15 -14.34 -1.66 -1.93
C LYS A 15 -13.60 -0.46 -2.50
N LYS A 16 -14.32 0.63 -2.76
CA LYS A 16 -13.73 1.88 -3.24
C LYS A 16 -12.72 2.43 -2.23
N ARG A 17 -13.06 2.43 -0.94
CA ARG A 17 -12.16 2.89 0.13
C ARG A 17 -10.87 2.07 0.19
N LEU A 18 -10.95 0.74 0.05
CA LEU A 18 -9.77 -0.12 0.01
C LEU A 18 -8.90 0.14 -1.23
N ALA A 19 -9.52 0.31 -2.40
CA ALA A 19 -8.79 0.68 -3.63
C ALA A 19 -8.07 2.04 -3.50
N GLU A 20 -8.71 3.04 -2.89
CA GLU A 20 -8.08 4.33 -2.61
C GLU A 20 -6.91 4.22 -1.62
N LYS A 21 -6.98 3.31 -0.64
CA LYS A 21 -5.85 3.03 0.27
C LYS A 21 -4.68 2.40 -0.48
N GLU A 22 -4.96 1.44 -1.36
CA GLU A 22 -3.94 0.80 -2.19
C GLU A 22 -3.22 1.82 -3.08
N GLU A 23 -3.97 2.69 -3.75
CA GLU A 23 -3.38 3.76 -4.56
C GLU A 23 -2.48 4.70 -3.73
N ARG A 24 -2.94 5.10 -2.54
CA ARG A 24 -2.15 5.95 -1.63
C ARG A 24 -0.87 5.25 -1.18
N LEU A 25 -0.92 3.94 -0.91
CA LEU A 25 0.24 3.14 -0.53
C LEU A 25 1.30 3.15 -1.65
N TYR A 26 0.88 2.94 -2.90
CA TYR A 26 1.78 3.05 -4.06
C TYR A 26 2.39 4.44 -4.20
N GLN A 27 1.57 5.48 -4.09
CA GLN A 27 2.05 6.87 -4.18
C GLN A 27 3.06 7.18 -3.06
N GLN A 28 2.82 6.71 -1.83
CA GLN A 28 3.71 6.91 -0.70
C GLN A 28 5.06 6.22 -0.91
N LYS A 29 5.07 4.95 -1.35
CA LYS A 29 6.30 4.22 -1.66
C LYS A 29 7.09 4.91 -2.76
N ASN A 30 6.45 5.33 -3.84
CA ASN A 30 7.13 6.00 -4.94
C ASN A 30 7.74 7.34 -4.51
N LYS A 31 7.00 8.16 -3.74
CA LYS A 31 7.54 9.40 -3.17
C LYS A 31 8.71 9.14 -2.23
N GLY A 32 8.62 8.12 -1.39
CA GLY A 32 9.71 7.71 -0.49
C GLY A 32 10.96 7.29 -1.26
N MET A 33 10.80 6.47 -2.29
CA MET A 33 11.92 6.02 -3.14
C MET A 33 12.59 7.20 -3.85
N GLN A 34 11.80 8.10 -4.44
CA GLN A 34 12.30 9.32 -5.09
C GLN A 34 13.06 10.23 -4.13
N ALA A 35 12.57 10.38 -2.89
CA ALA A 35 13.26 11.17 -1.88
C ALA A 35 14.62 10.55 -1.51
N LEU A 36 14.69 9.23 -1.37
CA LEU A 36 15.95 8.52 -1.08
C LEU A 36 16.94 8.63 -2.24
N ASP A 37 16.47 8.50 -3.49
CA ASP A 37 17.31 8.68 -4.68
C ASP A 37 17.84 10.12 -4.78
N ALA A 38 17.00 11.13 -4.50
CA ALA A 38 17.42 12.53 -4.49
C ALA A 38 18.47 12.82 -3.39
N ILE A 39 18.33 12.19 -2.21
CA ILE A 39 19.34 12.29 -1.15
C ILE A 39 20.65 11.65 -1.60
N ALA A 40 20.60 10.45 -2.20
CA ALA A 40 21.79 9.77 -2.70
C ALA A 40 22.53 10.62 -3.75
N GLU A 41 21.79 11.16 -4.73
CA GLU A 41 22.34 12.00 -5.79
C GLU A 41 22.95 13.30 -5.23
N ALA A 42 22.22 14.01 -4.35
CA ALA A 42 22.72 15.23 -3.74
C ALA A 42 23.96 14.98 -2.87
N SER A 43 23.93 13.96 -2.02
CA SER A 43 25.07 13.58 -1.18
C SER A 43 26.28 13.20 -2.03
N HIS A 44 26.09 12.44 -3.12
CA HIS A 44 27.19 12.14 -4.04
C HIS A 44 27.72 13.41 -4.71
N TYR A 45 26.85 14.25 -5.26
CA TYR A 45 27.23 15.47 -5.97
C TYR A 45 28.01 16.45 -5.10
N TYR A 46 27.54 16.72 -3.87
CA TYR A 46 28.15 17.71 -2.99
C TYR A 46 29.34 17.20 -2.19
N LEU A 47 29.44 15.89 -1.93
CA LEU A 47 30.50 15.37 -1.05
C LEU A 47 31.66 14.73 -1.81
N LYS A 48 31.48 14.32 -3.07
CA LYS A 48 32.53 13.63 -3.86
C LYS A 48 33.86 14.40 -3.95
N ASP A 49 33.81 15.73 -3.98
CA ASP A 49 34.98 16.59 -4.16
C ASP A 49 35.55 17.11 -2.82
N PHE A 50 34.81 16.92 -1.73
CA PHE A 50 35.16 17.44 -0.39
C PHE A 50 35.54 16.35 0.60
N ALA A 51 35.25 15.08 0.30
CA ALA A 51 35.62 13.96 1.16
C ALA A 51 37.01 13.43 0.77
N PRO A 52 38.05 13.67 1.58
CA PRO A 52 39.38 13.09 1.35
C PRO A 52 39.37 11.55 1.48
N ASP A 53 38.41 11.01 2.24
CA ASP A 53 38.11 9.58 2.33
C ASP A 53 36.66 9.32 1.91
N THR A 54 36.49 8.51 0.86
CA THR A 54 35.18 8.16 0.31
C THR A 54 34.49 7.01 1.08
N MET A 55 35.13 6.45 2.11
CA MET A 55 34.55 5.37 2.91
C MET A 55 33.27 5.81 3.63
N ASP A 56 33.23 7.02 4.21
CA ASP A 56 32.02 7.51 4.89
C ASP A 56 30.86 7.76 3.90
N ILE A 57 31.16 8.29 2.71
CA ILE A 57 30.16 8.44 1.64
C ILE A 57 29.62 7.07 1.22
N ARG A 58 30.50 6.08 0.98
CA ARG A 58 30.11 4.73 0.59
C ARG A 58 29.25 4.04 1.67
N ARG A 59 29.60 4.23 2.94
CA ARG A 59 28.79 3.73 4.06
C ARG A 59 27.41 4.37 4.09
N GLY A 60 27.32 5.68 3.90
CA GLY A 60 26.04 6.38 3.81
C GLY A 60 25.17 5.89 2.63
N MET A 61 25.78 5.64 1.47
CA MET A 61 25.07 5.08 0.31
C MET A 61 24.55 3.66 0.59
N HIS A 62 25.34 2.82 1.27
CA HIS A 62 24.88 1.49 1.69
C HIS A 62 23.67 1.57 2.62
N GLN A 63 23.69 2.49 3.58
CA GLN A 63 22.55 2.72 4.49
C GLN A 63 21.30 3.21 3.75
N LEU A 64 21.45 4.05 2.72
CA LEU A 64 20.31 4.47 1.90
C LEU A 64 19.69 3.29 1.15
N GLU A 65 20.50 2.38 0.61
CA GLU A 65 19.99 1.16 -0.05
C GLU A 65 19.28 0.23 0.94
N GLU A 66 19.80 0.04 2.15
CA GLU A 66 19.11 -0.71 3.21
C GLU A 66 17.71 -0.12 3.52
N ILE A 67 17.61 1.21 3.60
CA ILE A 67 16.33 1.90 3.83
C ILE A 67 15.38 1.71 2.63
N LYS A 68 15.89 1.71 1.40
CA LYS A 68 15.09 1.44 0.19
C LYS A 68 14.54 0.01 0.18
N GLU A 69 15.35 -0.96 0.58
CA GLU A 69 14.91 -2.34 0.75
C GLU A 69 13.84 -2.48 1.84
N GLU A 70 14.05 -1.84 3.00
CA GLU A 70 13.07 -1.84 4.07
C GLU A 70 11.73 -1.24 3.62
N LEU A 71 11.76 -0.09 2.93
CA LEU A 71 10.57 0.55 2.37
C LEU A 71 9.82 -0.40 1.41
N ALA A 72 10.56 -1.14 0.57
CA ALA A 72 9.96 -2.09 -0.36
C ALA A 72 9.32 -3.29 0.38
N VAL A 73 9.96 -3.80 1.43
CA VAL A 73 9.42 -4.87 2.27
C VAL A 73 8.16 -4.42 3.00
N GLN A 74 8.18 -3.23 3.61
CA GLN A 74 7.01 -2.69 4.31
C GLN A 74 5.84 -2.45 3.36
N HIS A 75 6.10 -1.89 2.18
CA HIS A 75 5.08 -1.74 1.14
C HIS A 75 4.46 -3.09 0.76
N ARG A 76 5.27 -4.13 0.55
CA ARG A 76 4.76 -5.46 0.18
C ARG A 76 3.89 -6.07 1.28
N LYS A 77 4.26 -5.90 2.55
CA LYS A 77 3.46 -6.38 3.68
C LYS A 77 2.10 -5.69 3.75
N GLU A 78 2.07 -4.37 3.63
CA GLU A 78 0.80 -3.62 3.69
C GLU A 78 -0.06 -3.89 2.45
N GLN A 79 0.55 -4.08 1.27
CA GLN A 79 -0.16 -4.51 0.07
C GLN A 79 -0.84 -5.86 0.27
N GLN A 80 -0.12 -6.87 0.76
CA GLN A 80 -0.69 -8.20 1.04
C GLN A 80 -1.84 -8.13 2.05
N ARG A 81 -1.74 -7.24 3.03
CA ARG A 81 -2.81 -7.01 4.00
C ARG A 81 -4.05 -6.39 3.34
N LEU A 82 -3.89 -5.40 2.46
CA LEU A 82 -5.01 -4.81 1.72
C LEU A 82 -5.68 -5.82 0.77
N ASP A 83 -4.89 -6.69 0.12
CA ASP A 83 -5.40 -7.78 -0.71
C ASP A 83 -6.29 -8.72 0.12
N TYR A 84 -5.82 -9.10 1.31
CA TYR A 84 -6.59 -9.92 2.24
C TYR A 84 -7.88 -9.21 2.71
N GLU A 85 -7.81 -7.92 3.09
CA GLU A 85 -8.99 -7.14 3.47
C GLU A 85 -10.04 -7.08 2.33
N MET A 86 -9.60 -7.03 1.07
CA MET A 86 -10.49 -7.02 -0.10
C MET A 86 -11.16 -8.40 -0.34
N GLU A 87 -10.40 -9.48 -0.16
CA GLU A 87 -10.93 -10.84 -0.26
C GLU A 87 -11.98 -11.10 0.82
N GLU A 88 -11.68 -10.77 2.08
CA GLU A 88 -12.65 -10.90 3.20
C GLU A 88 -13.92 -10.09 2.93
N LEU A 89 -13.79 -8.82 2.53
CA LEU A 89 -14.94 -7.98 2.18
C LEU A 89 -15.82 -8.63 1.09
N THR A 90 -15.20 -9.24 0.09
CA THR A 90 -15.91 -9.89 -1.02
C THR A 90 -16.59 -11.18 -0.58
N LEU A 91 -15.93 -11.97 0.28
CA LEU A 91 -16.51 -13.19 0.86
C LEU A 91 -17.72 -12.86 1.74
N ASP A 92 -17.60 -11.86 2.61
CA ASP A 92 -18.66 -11.42 3.50
C ASP A 92 -19.87 -10.89 2.73
N TYR A 93 -19.66 -10.08 1.69
CA TYR A 93 -20.74 -9.62 0.83
C TYR A 93 -21.49 -10.78 0.18
N ARG A 94 -20.78 -11.76 -0.39
CA ARG A 94 -21.39 -12.95 -1.02
C ARG A 94 -22.16 -13.80 -0.01
N LYS A 95 -21.65 -13.94 1.22
CA LYS A 95 -22.33 -14.67 2.29
C LYS A 95 -23.63 -13.99 2.66
N GLN A 96 -23.61 -12.66 2.86
CA GLN A 96 -24.80 -11.89 3.19
C GLN A 96 -25.84 -11.93 2.07
N GLN A 97 -25.42 -11.81 0.80
CA GLN A 97 -26.32 -11.96 -0.35
C GLN A 97 -27.06 -13.30 -0.36
N ARG A 98 -26.35 -14.41 -0.12
CA ARG A 98 -26.96 -15.75 -0.07
C ARG A 98 -27.98 -15.86 1.05
N THR A 99 -27.64 -15.42 2.25
CA THR A 99 -28.54 -15.46 3.41
C THR A 99 -29.80 -14.61 3.18
N SER A 100 -29.66 -13.42 2.59
CA SER A 100 -30.82 -12.59 2.24
C SER A 100 -31.71 -13.26 1.19
N SER A 101 -31.11 -13.89 0.17
CA SER A 101 -31.86 -14.60 -0.87
C SER A 101 -32.61 -15.83 -0.33
N GLU A 102 -31.99 -16.59 0.58
CA GLU A 102 -32.61 -17.75 1.24
C GLU A 102 -33.79 -17.34 2.14
N GLN A 103 -33.67 -16.19 2.83
CA GLN A 103 -34.74 -15.64 3.66
C GLN A 103 -35.93 -15.16 2.83
N GLU A 104 -35.68 -14.51 1.70
CA GLU A 104 -36.73 -14.08 0.76
C GLU A 104 -37.44 -15.27 0.10
N ALA A 105 -36.73 -16.36 -0.19
CA ALA A 105 -37.32 -17.57 -0.77
C ALA A 105 -38.14 -18.40 0.23
N SER A 106 -38.01 -18.14 1.53
CA SER A 106 -38.71 -18.84 2.61
C SER A 106 -39.97 -18.12 3.12
N LEU A 107 -40.28 -16.95 2.56
CA LEU A 107 -41.47 -16.12 2.84
C LEU A 107 -42.52 -16.27 1.74
#